data_AF-A0A925SMT2-F1
#
_entry.id   AF-A0A925SMT2-F1
#
_cell.length_a   1.000
_cell.length_b   1.000
_cell.length_c   1.000
_cell.angle_alpha   90.00
_cell.angle_beta   90.00
_cell.angle_gamma   90.00
#
_symmetry.space_group_name_H-M   'P 1'
#
loop_
_entity.id
_entity.type
_entity.pdbx_description
1 polymer ?
#
loop_
_entity_poly.entity_id
_entity_poly.type
_entity_poly.pdbx_seq_one_letter_code
_entity_poly.pdbx_strand_id
1 'polypeptide(L)'
;MDRLTERRVANAFLAEAQRTPEWSGDRLWLPPDETERTFLRWVGEEQPDCVISLMGAHADWLRAAGWVLPEQIGYVNLHLKNEGLEGSGIDCGAAEIGALALDRLHTLLQRHALGLPERPVLLLSPGRWQEGGLVKARRF
;
A
#
# COMPACT_ATOMS: atom_id res chain seq x y z
N MET A 1 -10.32 -4.76 -12.81
CA MET A 1 -9.74 -5.13 -11.50
C MET A 1 -10.86 -5.79 -10.70
N ASP A 2 -10.64 -6.97 -10.12
CA ASP A 2 -11.71 -7.83 -9.58
C ASP A 2 -12.15 -7.44 -8.15
N ARG A 3 -13.46 -7.48 -7.87
CA ARG A 3 -14.15 -7.06 -6.63
C ARG A 3 -13.65 -7.78 -5.36
N LEU A 4 -12.96 -8.90 -5.51
CA LEU A 4 -12.37 -9.65 -4.40
C LEU A 4 -11.09 -8.99 -3.85
N THR A 5 -10.41 -8.16 -4.64
CA THR A 5 -9.13 -7.55 -4.23
C THR A 5 -9.36 -6.30 -3.37
N GLU A 6 -10.35 -5.47 -3.73
CA GLU A 6 -10.72 -4.25 -2.99
C GLU A 6 -11.15 -4.55 -1.54
N ARG A 7 -11.85 -5.66 -1.32
CA ARG A 7 -12.31 -6.03 0.02
C ARG A 7 -11.20 -6.50 0.96
N ARG A 8 -10.04 -6.93 0.46
CA ARG A 8 -8.99 -7.52 1.32
C ARG A 8 -8.33 -6.50 2.24
N VAL A 9 -8.06 -5.30 1.74
CA VAL A 9 -7.39 -4.25 2.53
C VAL A 9 -8.32 -3.74 3.62
N ALA A 10 -9.56 -3.37 3.25
CA ALA A 10 -10.56 -2.93 4.20
C ALA A 10 -10.87 -4.02 5.24
N ASN A 11 -10.96 -5.30 4.82
CA ASN A 11 -11.17 -6.40 5.76
C ASN A 11 -9.98 -6.63 6.71
N ALA A 12 -8.75 -6.52 6.22
CA ALA A 12 -7.56 -6.61 7.06
C ALA A 12 -7.50 -5.45 8.06
N PHE A 13 -7.80 -4.24 7.61
CA PHE A 13 -7.88 -3.05 8.46
C PHE A 13 -8.96 -3.19 9.54
N LEU A 14 -10.18 -3.61 9.15
CA LEU A 14 -11.29 -3.82 10.08
C LEU A 14 -11.01 -4.96 11.06
N ALA A 15 -10.38 -6.05 10.59
CA ALA A 15 -9.96 -7.14 11.46
C ALA A 15 -8.89 -6.69 12.47
N GLU A 16 -7.96 -5.83 12.08
CA GLU A 16 -6.95 -5.28 12.98
C GLU A 16 -7.54 -4.25 13.95
N ALA A 17 -8.42 -3.36 13.49
CA ALA A 17 -9.13 -2.41 14.34
C ALA A 17 -9.96 -3.10 15.44
N GLN A 18 -10.50 -4.29 15.17
CA GLN A 18 -11.15 -5.12 16.19
C GLN A 18 -10.18 -5.70 17.22
N ARG A 19 -8.88 -5.82 16.90
CA ARG A 19 -7.84 -6.37 17.78
C ARG A 19 -7.10 -5.28 18.57
N THR A 20 -7.09 -4.04 18.10
CA THR A 20 -6.50 -2.88 18.79
C THR A 20 -7.57 -1.91 19.30
N PRO A 21 -8.11 -2.12 20.52
CA PRO A 21 -9.16 -1.28 21.09
C PRO A 21 -8.72 0.16 21.40
N GLU A 22 -7.42 0.44 21.40
CA GLU A 22 -6.85 1.78 21.61
C GLU A 22 -6.89 2.66 20.36
N TRP A 23 -7.18 2.07 19.20
CA TRP A 23 -7.26 2.79 17.94
C TRP A 23 -8.72 3.05 17.58
N SER A 24 -9.15 4.30 17.67
CA SER A 24 -10.46 4.67 17.14
C SER A 24 -10.35 4.72 15.62
N GLY A 25 -11.17 3.93 14.92
CA GLY A 25 -11.22 3.86 13.45
C GLY A 25 -11.58 5.17 12.76
N ASP A 26 -11.69 6.27 13.50
CA ASP A 26 -12.11 7.61 13.05
C ASP A 26 -11.13 8.23 12.05
N ARG A 27 -9.88 7.73 12.01
CA ARG A 27 -8.82 8.17 11.09
C ARG A 27 -8.76 7.36 9.79
N LEU A 28 -9.63 6.38 9.60
CA LEU A 28 -9.73 5.63 8.36
C LEU A 28 -10.57 6.39 7.34
N TRP A 29 -9.98 6.67 6.19
CA TRP A 29 -10.69 7.25 5.06
C TRP A 29 -10.86 6.22 3.94
N LEU A 30 -12.11 5.82 3.70
CA LEU A 30 -12.52 4.91 2.63
C LEU A 30 -13.84 5.40 1.99
N PRO A 31 -13.81 6.49 1.21
CA PRO A 31 -15.02 6.99 0.59
C PRO A 31 -15.47 6.04 -0.54
N PRO A 32 -16.78 5.92 -0.80
CA PRO A 32 -17.28 5.17 -1.95
C PRO A 32 -16.87 5.81 -3.28
N ASP A 33 -16.72 7.14 -3.32
CA ASP A 33 -16.30 7.91 -4.49
C ASP A 33 -15.02 8.70 -4.14
N GLU A 34 -13.90 8.04 -4.31
CA GLU A 34 -12.58 8.62 -4.09
C GLU A 34 -12.21 9.61 -5.21
N THR A 35 -11.91 10.85 -4.84
CA THR A 35 -11.45 11.91 -5.74
C THR A 35 -10.46 12.82 -5.01
N GLU A 36 -9.65 13.58 -5.76
CA GLU A 36 -8.76 14.61 -5.21
C GLU A 36 -9.50 15.55 -4.25
N ARG A 37 -10.70 16.01 -4.63
CA ARG A 37 -11.50 16.92 -3.82
C ARG A 37 -11.99 16.29 -2.51
N THR A 38 -12.44 15.04 -2.54
CA THR A 38 -12.91 14.34 -1.33
C THR A 38 -11.76 14.01 -0.40
N PHE A 39 -10.59 13.71 -0.96
CA PHE A 39 -9.35 13.49 -0.22
C PHE A 39 -8.87 14.76 0.48
N LEU A 40 -8.69 15.85 -0.27
CA LEU A 40 -8.18 17.12 0.28
C LEU A 40 -9.13 17.72 1.32
N ARG A 41 -10.44 17.51 1.16
CA ARG A 41 -11.42 17.89 2.20
C ARG A 41 -11.15 17.14 3.50
N TRP A 42 -11.02 15.82 3.43
CA TRP A 42 -10.73 15.00 4.61
C TRP A 42 -9.39 15.39 5.26
N VAL A 43 -8.35 15.64 4.46
CA VAL A 43 -7.05 16.14 4.99
C VAL A 43 -7.23 17.47 5.72
N GLY A 44 -8.05 18.39 5.20
CA GLY A 44 -8.30 19.67 5.84
C GLY A 44 -9.15 19.58 7.12
N GLU A 45 -10.10 18.64 7.18
CA GLU A 45 -10.97 18.42 8.33
C GLU A 45 -10.24 17.68 9.47
N GLU A 46 -9.55 16.59 9.14
CA GLU A 46 -8.87 15.74 10.13
C GLU A 46 -7.45 16.19 10.47
N GLN A 47 -6.82 17.00 9.60
CA GLN A 47 -5.44 17.50 9.75
C GLN A 47 -4.45 16.42 10.22
N PRO A 48 -4.33 15.30 9.49
CA PRO A 48 -3.45 14.20 9.90
C PRO A 48 -1.98 14.62 9.83
N ASP A 49 -1.18 14.17 10.80
CA ASP A 49 0.27 14.37 10.79
C ASP A 49 0.94 13.56 9.66
N CYS A 50 0.33 12.45 9.25
CA CYS A 50 0.82 11.56 8.20
C CYS A 50 -0.34 10.85 7.51
N VAL A 51 -0.27 10.72 6.19
CA VAL A 51 -1.17 9.89 5.38
C VAL A 51 -0.47 8.57 5.05
N ILE A 52 -1.14 7.45 5.32
CA ILE A 52 -0.71 6.12 4.90
C ILE A 52 -1.69 5.64 3.84
N SER A 53 -1.20 5.40 2.62
CA SER A 53 -2.04 5.14 1.46
C SER A 53 -1.56 3.94 0.65
N LEU A 54 -2.42 3.40 -0.21
CA LEU A 54 -2.06 2.44 -1.27
C LEU A 54 -1.91 3.12 -2.64
N MET A 55 -2.19 4.42 -2.72
CA MET A 55 -2.28 5.18 -3.97
C MET A 55 -1.29 6.34 -3.96
N GLY A 56 -0.26 6.25 -4.81
CA GLY A 56 0.74 7.31 -5.00
C GLY A 56 0.15 8.68 -5.39
N ALA A 57 -1.01 8.68 -6.05
CA ALA A 57 -1.72 9.89 -6.46
C ALA A 57 -2.05 10.84 -5.28
N HIS A 58 -2.18 10.32 -4.06
CA HIS A 58 -2.45 11.14 -2.87
C HIS A 58 -1.31 12.11 -2.57
N ALA A 59 -0.06 11.69 -2.74
CA ALA A 59 1.09 12.59 -2.57
C ALA A 59 1.06 13.72 -3.61
N ASP A 60 0.71 13.40 -4.85
CA ASP A 60 0.62 14.37 -5.93
C ASP A 60 -0.52 15.38 -5.68
N TRP A 61 -1.66 14.92 -5.19
CA TRP A 61 -2.77 15.79 -4.79
C TRP A 61 -2.41 16.71 -3.62
N LEU A 62 -1.71 16.21 -2.60
CA LEU A 62 -1.22 17.05 -1.51
C LEU A 62 -0.30 18.16 -2.05
N ARG A 63 0.68 17.79 -2.88
CA ARG A 63 1.61 18.77 -3.49
C ARG A 63 0.88 19.79 -4.37
N ALA A 64 -0.04 19.33 -5.22
CA ALA A 64 -0.83 20.21 -6.09
C ALA A 64 -1.71 21.19 -5.30
N ALA A 65 -2.19 20.77 -4.12
CA ALA A 65 -2.94 21.62 -3.19
C ALA A 65 -2.06 22.53 -2.33
N GLY A 66 -0.73 22.49 -2.48
CA GLY A 66 0.22 23.37 -1.80
C GLY A 66 0.74 22.87 -0.46
N TRP A 67 0.48 21.60 -0.09
CA TRP A 67 1.10 21.00 1.09
C TRP A 67 2.58 20.71 0.85
N VAL A 68 3.39 20.96 1.88
CA VAL A 68 4.83 20.69 1.88
C VAL A 68 5.11 19.36 2.59
N LEU A 69 5.63 18.39 1.84
CA LEU A 69 6.00 17.06 2.34
C LEU A 69 7.53 16.98 2.45
N PRO A 70 8.08 16.46 3.56
CA PRO A 70 7.40 15.92 4.74
C PRO A 70 7.09 16.96 5.84
N GLU A 71 7.43 18.24 5.65
CA GLU A 71 7.48 19.24 6.73
C GLU A 71 6.12 19.54 7.38
N GLN A 72 5.07 19.63 6.57
CA GLN A 72 3.71 19.90 7.05
C GLN A 72 2.92 18.61 7.27
N ILE A 73 3.09 17.64 6.37
CA ILE A 73 2.38 16.36 6.41
C ILE A 73 3.29 15.26 5.90
N GLY A 74 3.36 14.14 6.63
CA GLY A 74 4.05 12.94 6.21
C GLY A 74 3.22 12.13 5.20
N TYR A 75 3.89 11.34 4.37
CA TYR A 75 3.23 10.44 3.45
C TYR A 75 3.97 9.10 3.34
N VAL A 76 3.21 8.01 3.44
CA VAL A 76 3.70 6.63 3.28
C VAL A 76 2.83 5.92 2.25
N ASN A 77 3.46 5.31 1.24
CA ASN A 77 2.75 4.44 0.30
C ASN A 77 3.05 2.95 0.58
N LEU A 78 2.00 2.18 0.87
CA LEU A 78 2.04 0.74 1.11
C LEU A 78 2.22 -0.11 -0.16
N HIS A 79 2.24 0.52 -1.33
CA HIS A 79 2.46 -0.11 -2.62
C HIS A 79 3.26 0.82 -3.54
N LEU A 80 4.56 0.96 -3.23
CA LEU A 80 5.48 1.77 -4.02
C LEU A 80 5.54 1.21 -5.44
N LYS A 81 5.04 2.01 -6.40
CA LYS A 81 5.09 1.66 -7.82
C LYS A 81 5.71 2.84 -8.56
N ASN A 82 6.98 2.70 -8.95
CA ASN A 82 7.71 3.70 -9.72
C ASN A 82 7.80 5.09 -9.07
N GLU A 83 7.73 5.18 -7.73
CA GLU A 83 7.87 6.47 -6.99
C GLU A 83 9.32 6.94 -6.86
N GLY A 84 10.27 6.24 -7.49
CA GLY A 84 11.69 6.55 -7.43
C GLY A 84 12.25 6.42 -6.00
N LEU A 85 13.27 7.24 -5.70
CA LEU A 85 13.94 7.27 -4.40
C LEU A 85 13.25 8.18 -3.37
N GLU A 86 12.24 8.93 -3.78
CA GLU A 86 11.57 9.89 -2.88
C GLU A 86 10.47 9.23 -2.03
N GLY A 87 9.77 8.22 -2.56
CA GLY A 87 8.69 7.54 -1.85
C GLY A 87 9.14 6.76 -0.61
N SER A 88 8.57 7.07 0.55
CA SER A 88 8.70 6.27 1.78
C SER A 88 7.58 5.23 1.81
N GLY A 89 7.90 3.95 1.97
CA GLY A 89 6.85 2.94 1.81
C GLY A 89 7.27 1.49 1.74
N ILE A 90 6.35 0.65 1.25
CA ILE A 90 6.60 -0.77 1.01
C ILE A 90 6.84 -0.99 -0.49
N ASP A 91 8.05 -1.40 -0.83
CA ASP A 91 8.34 -2.03 -2.11
C ASP A 91 7.81 -3.47 -2.06
N CYS A 92 6.76 -3.73 -2.84
CA CYS A 92 6.14 -5.05 -2.90
C CYS A 92 6.96 -6.10 -3.68
N GLY A 93 8.10 -5.72 -4.29
CA GLY A 93 8.99 -6.66 -4.98
C GLY A 93 8.34 -7.30 -6.21
N ALA A 94 7.69 -6.50 -7.05
CA ALA A 94 6.96 -7.02 -8.21
C ALA A 94 7.85 -7.85 -9.16
N ALA A 95 9.13 -7.47 -9.29
CA ALA A 95 10.10 -8.21 -10.08
C ALA A 95 10.41 -9.58 -9.46
N GLU A 96 10.61 -9.65 -8.15
CA GLU A 96 10.85 -10.89 -7.41
C GLU A 96 9.64 -11.82 -7.45
N ILE A 97 8.43 -11.27 -7.34
CA ILE A 97 7.19 -12.04 -7.51
C ILE A 97 7.14 -12.65 -8.92
N GLY A 98 7.49 -11.87 -9.94
CA GLY A 98 7.59 -12.36 -11.32
C GLY A 98 8.62 -13.47 -11.48
N ALA A 99 9.81 -13.30 -10.90
CA ALA A 99 10.86 -14.33 -10.92
C ALA A 99 10.40 -15.62 -10.23
N LEU A 100 9.80 -15.54 -9.04
CA LEU A 100 9.25 -16.69 -8.33
C LEU A 100 8.15 -17.41 -9.11
N ALA A 101 7.30 -16.67 -9.84
CA ALA A 101 6.30 -17.26 -10.71
C ALA A 101 6.92 -18.02 -11.88
N LEU A 102 7.96 -17.46 -12.51
CA LEU A 102 8.70 -18.10 -13.60
C LEU A 102 9.44 -19.34 -13.11
N ASP A 103 10.12 -19.28 -11.97
CA ASP A 103 10.80 -20.43 -11.35
C ASP A 103 9.82 -21.56 -11.04
N ARG A 104 8.62 -21.19 -10.56
CA ARG A 104 7.56 -22.15 -10.30
C ARG A 104 7.07 -22.81 -11.58
N LEU A 105 6.84 -22.03 -12.64
CA LEU A 105 6.44 -22.55 -13.94
C LEU A 105 7.53 -23.47 -14.52
N HIS A 106 8.80 -23.07 -14.46
CA HIS A 106 9.93 -23.87 -14.90
C HIS A 106 9.97 -25.24 -14.22
N THR A 107 9.79 -25.26 -12.89
CA THR A 107 9.72 -26.50 -12.11
C THR A 107 8.56 -27.40 -12.55
N LEU A 108 7.39 -26.83 -12.84
CA LEU A 108 6.22 -27.59 -13.29
C LEU A 108 6.46 -28.20 -14.67
N LEU A 109 7.05 -27.45 -15.60
CA LEU A 109 7.39 -27.92 -16.94
C LEU A 109 8.40 -29.06 -16.90
N GLN A 110 9.47 -28.94 -16.11
CA GLN A 110 10.47 -30.01 -15.95
C GLN A 110 9.88 -31.30 -15.37
N ARG A 111 8.81 -31.18 -14.57
CA ARG A 111 8.10 -32.33 -13.98
C ARG A 111 6.96 -32.85 -14.85
N HIS A 112 6.76 -32.28 -16.04
CA HIS A 112 5.63 -32.59 -16.93
C HIS A 112 4.28 -32.43 -16.19
N ALA A 113 4.23 -31.55 -15.19
CA ALA A 113 3.02 -31.27 -14.44
C ALA A 113 2.17 -30.30 -15.26
N LEU A 114 1.06 -30.81 -15.80
CA LEU A 114 0.13 -30.07 -16.64
C LEU A 114 -1.16 -29.77 -15.89
N GLY A 115 -1.83 -28.69 -16.29
CA GLY A 115 -3.09 -28.26 -15.68
C GLY A 115 -2.91 -27.58 -14.32
N LEU A 116 -4.03 -27.38 -13.63
CA LEU A 116 -4.03 -26.79 -12.29
C LEU A 116 -3.55 -27.82 -11.27
N PRO A 117 -2.72 -27.43 -10.29
CA PRO A 117 -2.29 -28.36 -9.24
C PRO A 117 -3.50 -28.78 -8.39
N GLU A 118 -3.58 -30.07 -8.05
CA GLU A 118 -4.63 -30.60 -7.17
C GLU A 118 -4.69 -29.88 -5.81
N ARG A 119 -3.53 -29.38 -5.35
CA ARG A 119 -3.41 -28.58 -4.13
C ARG A 119 -2.80 -27.21 -4.48
N PRO A 120 -3.49 -26.10 -4.19
CA PRO A 120 -2.94 -24.77 -4.36
C PRO A 120 -1.63 -24.59 -3.58
N VAL A 121 -0.67 -23.90 -4.19
CA VAL A 121 0.59 -23.53 -3.55
C VAL A 121 0.61 -22.03 -3.37
N LEU A 122 0.91 -21.57 -2.14
CA LEU A 122 1.13 -20.17 -1.83
C LEU A 122 2.63 -19.90 -1.79
N LEU A 123 3.10 -18.93 -2.56
CA LEU A 123 4.46 -18.40 -2.49
C LEU A 123 4.39 -17.00 -1.89
N LEU A 124 5.20 -16.73 -0.87
CA LEU A 124 5.26 -15.45 -0.18
C LEU A 124 6.61 -14.80 -0.43
N SER A 125 6.60 -13.64 -1.09
CA SER A 125 7.73 -12.70 -1.09
C SER A 125 7.35 -11.53 -0.20
N PRO A 126 8.00 -11.34 0.96
CA PRO A 126 7.69 -10.20 1.81
C PRO A 126 8.06 -8.89 1.11
N GLY A 127 7.18 -7.90 1.23
CA GLY A 127 7.53 -6.53 0.85
C GLY A 127 8.64 -6.00 1.74
N ARG A 128 9.44 -5.07 1.22
CA ARG A 128 10.54 -4.44 1.95
C ARG A 128 10.20 -3.00 2.22
N TRP A 129 10.49 -2.55 3.44
CA TRP A 129 10.48 -1.12 3.74
C TRP A 129 11.55 -0.44 2.89
N GLN A 130 11.13 0.58 2.14
CA GLN A 130 12.00 1.50 1.45
C GLN A 130 11.94 2.84 2.18
N GLU A 131 13.07 3.23 2.74
CA GLU A 131 13.23 4.56 3.33
C GLU A 131 13.22 5.61 2.20
N GLY A 132 12.44 6.67 2.40
CA GLY A 132 12.25 7.74 1.43
C GLY A 132 12.22 9.11 2.12
N GLY A 133 12.05 10.17 1.34
CA GLY A 133 12.08 11.55 1.82
C GLY A 133 10.74 12.08 2.34
N LEU A 134 9.66 11.30 2.27
CA LEU A 134 8.30 11.77 2.53
C LEU A 134 7.82 11.55 3.97
N VAL A 135 8.70 11.10 4.88
CA VAL A 135 8.41 10.97 6.31
C VAL A 135 9.45 11.75 7.11
N LYS A 136 9.02 12.43 8.17
CA LYS A 136 9.94 13.13 9.08
C LYS A 136 10.84 12.11 9.79
N ALA A 137 12.15 12.32 9.72
CA ALA A 137 13.10 11.54 10.51
C ALA A 137 12.80 11.69 12.02
N ARG A 138 12.66 10.56 12.73
CA ARG A 138 12.57 10.57 14.19
C ARG A 138 13.88 11.09 14.77
N ARG A 139 13.86 12.26 15.41
CA ARG A 139 14.94 12.70 16.31
C ARG A 139 14.76 11.97 17.65
N PHE A 140 15.80 11.28 18.10
CA PHE A 140 15.94 10.70 19.43
C PHE A 140 16.64 11.69 20.36
#